data_AF-A0A961B5G0-F1
#
_entry.id   AF-A0A961B5G0-F1
#
_cell.length_a   1.000
_cell.length_b   1.000
_cell.length_c   1.000
_cell.angle_alpha   90.00
_cell.angle_beta   90.00
_cell.angle_gamma   90.00
#
_symmetry.space_group_name_H-M   'P 1'
#
loop_
_entity.id
_entity.type
_entity.pdbx_description
1 polymer ?
#
loop_
_entity_poly.entity_id
_entity_poly.type
_entity_poly.pdbx_seq_one_letter_code
_entity_poly.pdbx_strand_id
1 'polypeptide(L)'
;MLDWEESVFVGLRALYRRWIGRPRQKRRETARALLKDRRRELLLLAEMLAGRPLSLFETDDRRLASGDRVFLPGEFGVAETAEANAALYELKTTVAALALREGWSETPLPPKLKGLSEELPHLSEKIDRVRRDLPPGEDLWTLLGVATISDEAVGKPGALSSELANPESGEVTTEIEGRGQTEVTVLPTPEDDGPGHDLPMHTFEKVETAEEYDGQSRKSDTDDELADHAEALEELNMSQLVRSPERPRSLYRADLILDGLDLEV
;
A
#
# COMPACT_ATOMS: atom_id res chain seq x y z
N MET A 1 4.02 -31.17 24.45
CA MET A 1 2.61 -31.21 24.87
C MET A 1 1.78 -30.07 24.24
N LEU A 2 2.34 -29.30 23.28
CA LEU A 2 1.69 -28.16 22.60
C LEU A 2 1.09 -28.53 21.22
N ASP A 3 1.52 -29.63 20.60
CA ASP A 3 1.06 -30.06 19.25
C ASP A 3 -0.46 -30.28 19.15
N TRP A 4 -1.11 -30.68 20.24
CA TRP A 4 -2.54 -30.98 20.23
C TRP A 4 -3.40 -29.71 20.25
N GLU A 5 -2.96 -28.67 20.94
CA GLU A 5 -3.67 -27.38 20.94
C GLU A 5 -3.54 -26.67 19.59
N GLU A 6 -2.33 -26.69 19.01
CA GLU A 6 -2.06 -26.08 17.72
C GLU A 6 -2.85 -26.75 16.58
N SER A 7 -2.90 -28.08 16.55
CA SER A 7 -3.69 -28.82 15.56
C SER A 7 -5.21 -28.65 15.74
N VAL A 8 -5.71 -28.49 16.96
CA VAL A 8 -7.13 -28.14 17.22
C VAL A 8 -7.44 -26.72 16.75
N PHE A 9 -6.58 -25.74 17.02
CA PHE A 9 -6.77 -24.36 16.55
C PHE A 9 -6.71 -24.25 15.03
N VAL A 10 -5.79 -24.96 14.37
CA VAL A 10 -5.71 -25.03 12.90
C VAL A 10 -6.96 -25.68 12.32
N GLY A 11 -7.44 -26.79 12.92
CA GLY A 11 -8.67 -27.45 12.52
C GLY A 11 -9.92 -26.57 12.69
N LEU A 12 -10.03 -25.86 13.82
CA LEU A 12 -11.14 -24.94 14.11
C LEU A 12 -11.11 -23.72 13.18
N ARG A 13 -9.92 -23.16 12.92
CA ARG A 13 -9.71 -22.06 11.96
C ARG A 13 -10.06 -22.50 10.54
N ALA A 14 -9.71 -23.72 10.14
CA ALA A 14 -10.07 -24.27 8.84
C ALA A 14 -11.58 -24.47 8.68
N LEU A 15 -12.25 -24.97 9.72
CA LEU A 15 -13.70 -25.16 9.74
C LEU A 15 -14.44 -23.81 9.73
N TYR A 16 -14.00 -22.85 10.54
CA TYR A 16 -14.51 -21.48 10.57
C TYR A 16 -14.34 -20.78 9.22
N ARG A 17 -13.14 -20.83 8.63
CA ARG A 17 -12.89 -20.31 7.28
C ARG A 17 -13.80 -20.99 6.27
N ARG A 18 -14.04 -22.29 6.36
CA ARG A 18 -14.86 -23.04 5.41
C ARG A 18 -16.36 -22.73 5.50
N TRP A 19 -16.90 -22.46 6.68
CA TRP A 19 -18.34 -22.24 6.89
C TRP A 19 -18.75 -20.76 6.91
N ILE A 20 -17.90 -19.88 7.45
CA ILE A 20 -18.21 -18.45 7.60
C ILE A 20 -17.36 -17.58 6.66
N GLY A 21 -16.08 -17.94 6.48
CA GLY A 21 -15.14 -17.20 5.63
C GLY A 21 -15.42 -17.34 4.12
N ARG A 22 -15.47 -18.57 3.59
CA ARG A 22 -15.62 -18.88 2.17
C ARG A 22 -16.84 -18.26 1.48
N PRO A 23 -18.07 -18.23 2.06
CA PRO A 23 -19.19 -17.59 1.39
C PRO A 23 -19.07 -16.06 1.37
N ARG A 24 -18.50 -15.44 2.42
CA ARG A 24 -18.21 -13.99 2.45
C ARG A 24 -17.06 -13.60 1.52
N GLN A 25 -16.02 -14.42 1.47
CA GLN A 25 -14.84 -14.24 0.63
C GLN A 25 -15.20 -14.41 -0.85
N LYS A 26 -15.97 -15.44 -1.22
CA LYS A 26 -16.53 -15.57 -2.58
C LYS A 26 -17.43 -14.39 -2.97
N ARG A 27 -18.28 -13.92 -2.06
CA ARG A 27 -19.12 -12.72 -2.32
C ARG A 27 -18.26 -11.48 -2.55
N ARG A 28 -17.20 -11.28 -1.76
CA ARG A 28 -16.22 -10.20 -1.95
C ARG A 28 -15.47 -10.33 -3.28
N GLU A 29 -15.01 -11.53 -3.63
CA GLU A 29 -14.35 -11.80 -4.91
C GLU A 29 -15.25 -11.53 -6.13
N THR A 30 -16.57 -11.75 -6.00
CA THR A 30 -17.53 -11.41 -7.07
C THR A 30 -17.97 -9.95 -7.06
N ALA A 31 -17.90 -9.29 -5.89
CA ALA A 31 -18.31 -7.90 -5.72
C ALA A 31 -17.16 -6.92 -5.94
N ARG A 32 -15.90 -7.37 -5.92
CA ARG A 32 -14.75 -6.46 -6.07
C ARG A 32 -14.69 -5.86 -7.47
N ALA A 33 -14.24 -4.61 -7.54
CA ALA A 33 -13.82 -3.95 -8.76
C ALA A 33 -12.30 -3.73 -8.72
N LEU A 34 -11.60 -4.13 -9.77
CA LEU A 34 -10.15 -3.95 -9.90
C LEU A 34 -9.85 -2.66 -10.66
N LEU A 35 -8.86 -1.91 -10.19
CA LEU A 35 -8.40 -0.71 -10.87
C LEU A 35 -7.81 -1.02 -12.25
N LYS A 36 -7.08 -2.14 -12.37
CA LYS A 36 -6.42 -2.58 -13.62
C LYS A 36 -7.39 -2.63 -14.81
N ASP A 37 -8.64 -3.04 -14.58
CA ASP A 37 -9.66 -3.19 -15.63
C ASP A 37 -10.18 -1.85 -16.16
N ARG A 38 -10.16 -0.79 -15.32
CA ARG A 38 -10.79 0.52 -15.61
C ARG A 38 -9.82 1.69 -15.61
N ARG A 39 -8.53 1.45 -15.36
CA ARG A 39 -7.50 2.48 -15.20
C ARG A 39 -7.50 3.51 -16.32
N ARG A 40 -7.58 3.06 -17.57
CA ARG A 40 -7.58 3.93 -18.75
C ARG A 40 -8.83 4.81 -18.82
N GLU A 41 -10.00 4.25 -18.55
CA GLU A 41 -11.28 4.99 -18.58
C GLU A 41 -11.32 6.04 -17.47
N LEU A 42 -10.89 5.67 -16.26
CA LEU A 42 -10.82 6.59 -15.12
C LEU A 42 -9.80 7.70 -15.33
N LEU A 43 -8.63 7.39 -15.89
CA LEU A 43 -7.63 8.41 -16.22
C LEU A 43 -8.18 9.42 -17.23
N LEU A 44 -8.78 8.95 -18.32
CA LEU A 44 -9.40 9.82 -19.32
C LEU A 44 -10.51 10.69 -18.71
N LEU A 45 -11.36 10.10 -17.85
CA LEU A 45 -12.38 10.84 -17.12
C LEU A 45 -11.78 11.95 -16.26
N ALA A 46 -10.71 11.64 -15.52
CA ALA A 46 -10.04 12.60 -14.66
C ALA A 46 -9.46 13.77 -15.47
N GLU A 47 -8.76 13.48 -16.56
CA GLU A 47 -8.15 14.48 -17.44
C GLU A 47 -9.21 15.37 -18.11
N MET A 48 -10.32 14.78 -18.58
CA MET A 48 -11.43 15.54 -19.16
C MET A 48 -12.06 16.50 -18.15
N LEU A 49 -12.25 16.06 -16.91
CA LEU A 49 -12.85 16.88 -15.86
C LEU A 49 -11.90 17.98 -15.36
N ALA A 50 -10.62 17.65 -15.20
CA ALA A 50 -9.61 18.58 -14.71
C ALA A 50 -9.11 19.56 -15.78
N GLY A 51 -9.25 19.22 -17.07
CA GLY A 51 -8.80 20.04 -18.19
C GLY A 51 -7.27 20.10 -18.36
N ARG A 52 -6.53 19.21 -17.70
CA ARG A 52 -5.06 19.11 -17.73
C ARG A 52 -4.62 17.64 -17.70
N PRO A 53 -3.41 17.30 -18.18
CA PRO A 53 -2.88 15.94 -18.04
C PRO A 53 -2.72 15.60 -16.56
N LEU A 54 -3.15 14.39 -16.19
CA LEU A 54 -3.06 13.86 -14.83
C LEU A 54 -2.36 12.51 -14.85
N SER A 55 -1.95 12.05 -13.68
CA SER A 55 -1.43 10.69 -13.49
C SER A 55 -2.23 9.96 -12.42
N LEU A 56 -2.43 8.66 -12.62
CA LEU A 56 -3.15 7.81 -11.68
C LEU A 56 -2.13 6.96 -10.92
N PHE A 57 -2.16 7.08 -9.59
CA PHE A 57 -1.30 6.32 -8.69
C PHE A 57 -2.15 5.33 -7.88
N GLU A 58 -1.70 4.07 -7.85
CA GLU A 58 -2.36 2.99 -7.12
C GLU A 58 -1.86 2.97 -5.68
N THR A 59 -2.74 3.20 -4.71
CA THR A 59 -2.40 3.17 -3.29
C THR A 59 -3.64 2.91 -2.44
N ASP A 60 -3.46 2.14 -1.37
CA ASP A 60 -4.51 1.87 -0.39
C ASP A 60 -4.65 3.00 0.65
N ASP A 61 -3.79 4.01 0.58
CA ASP A 61 -3.86 5.20 1.43
C ASP A 61 -5.17 5.97 1.22
N ARG A 62 -5.70 6.55 2.30
CA ARG A 62 -6.92 7.37 2.29
C ARG A 62 -6.66 8.78 1.76
N ARG A 63 -6.08 8.85 0.57
CA ARG A 63 -5.81 10.08 -0.17
C ARG A 63 -6.66 10.15 -1.43
N LEU A 64 -6.98 11.38 -1.81
CA LEU A 64 -7.83 11.67 -2.97
C LEU A 64 -6.97 12.14 -4.15
N ALA A 65 -6.16 13.18 -3.95
CA ALA A 65 -5.29 13.75 -4.98
C ALA A 65 -4.13 14.54 -4.36
N SER A 66 -3.00 14.63 -5.08
CA SER A 66 -1.88 15.53 -4.79
C SER A 66 -1.12 15.94 -6.05
N GLY A 67 -0.78 17.22 -6.18
CA GLY A 67 -0.14 17.78 -7.39
C GLY A 67 -0.98 17.52 -8.65
N ASP A 68 -0.40 16.81 -9.63
CA ASP A 68 -1.10 16.33 -10.84
C ASP A 68 -1.47 14.83 -10.76
N ARG A 69 -1.59 14.29 -9.54
CA ARG A 69 -1.82 12.87 -9.28
C ARG A 69 -3.16 12.61 -8.62
N VAL A 70 -3.86 11.58 -9.09
CA VAL A 70 -5.09 11.03 -8.50
C VAL A 70 -4.77 9.69 -7.84
N PHE A 71 -5.21 9.52 -6.60
CA PHE A 71 -4.96 8.32 -5.80
C PHE A 71 -6.17 7.41 -5.78
N LEU A 72 -6.00 6.16 -6.19
CA LEU A 72 -7.05 5.15 -6.16
C LEU A 72 -6.49 3.83 -5.60
N PRO A 73 -7.28 3.07 -4.81
CA PRO A 73 -6.86 1.75 -4.38
C PRO A 73 -6.77 0.77 -5.54
N GLY A 74 -6.01 -0.31 -5.37
CA GLY A 74 -5.90 -1.37 -6.38
C GLY A 74 -7.20 -2.15 -6.56
N GLU A 75 -7.99 -2.29 -5.49
CA GLU A 75 -9.33 -2.86 -5.51
C GLU A 75 -10.31 -2.14 -4.60
N PHE A 76 -11.57 -2.04 -5.02
CA PHE A 76 -12.70 -1.70 -4.15
C PHE A 76 -13.54 -2.95 -3.92
N GLY A 77 -13.68 -3.38 -2.67
CA GLY A 77 -14.53 -4.50 -2.25
C GLY A 77 -15.45 -4.15 -1.07
N VAL A 78 -15.74 -2.86 -0.89
CA VAL A 78 -16.51 -2.33 0.26
C VAL A 78 -18.00 -2.53 0.06
N ALA A 79 -18.50 -2.26 -1.14
CA ALA A 79 -19.92 -2.43 -1.48
C ALA A 79 -20.26 -3.90 -1.82
N GLU A 80 -21.56 -4.21 -1.78
CA GLU A 80 -22.07 -5.58 -2.00
C GLU A 80 -21.99 -6.08 -3.44
N THR A 81 -21.79 -5.17 -4.41
CA THR A 81 -21.79 -5.49 -5.85
C THR A 81 -20.61 -4.86 -6.58
N ALA A 82 -20.18 -5.50 -7.68
CA ALA A 82 -19.13 -4.98 -8.55
C ALA A 82 -19.50 -3.65 -9.22
N GLU A 83 -20.78 -3.45 -9.55
CA GLU A 83 -21.26 -2.19 -10.10
C GLU A 83 -21.17 -1.06 -9.07
N ALA A 84 -21.52 -1.30 -7.82
CA ALA A 84 -21.40 -0.30 -6.75
C ALA A 84 -19.93 0.04 -6.45
N ASN A 85 -19.04 -0.96 -6.43
CA ASN A 85 -17.60 -0.73 -6.27
C ASN A 85 -16.98 -0.01 -7.48
N ALA A 86 -17.49 -0.25 -8.69
CA ALA A 86 -17.12 0.53 -9.87
C ALA A 86 -17.61 1.99 -9.78
N ALA A 87 -18.84 2.21 -9.31
CA ALA A 87 -19.37 3.56 -9.09
C ALA A 87 -18.56 4.34 -8.04
N LEU A 88 -17.99 3.66 -7.03
CA LEU A 88 -17.05 4.25 -6.09
C LEU A 88 -15.78 4.75 -6.78
N TYR A 89 -15.17 3.98 -7.69
CA TYR A 89 -14.02 4.46 -8.48
C TYR A 89 -14.36 5.70 -9.28
N GLU A 90 -15.48 5.69 -10.00
CA GLU A 90 -15.88 6.81 -10.82
C GLU A 90 -16.14 8.06 -9.97
N LEU A 91 -16.80 7.90 -8.82
CA LEU A 91 -17.06 9.00 -7.90
C LEU A 91 -15.76 9.53 -7.30
N LYS A 92 -14.87 8.67 -6.82
CA LYS A 92 -13.57 9.07 -6.27
C LYS A 92 -12.73 9.80 -7.31
N THR A 93 -12.68 9.29 -8.53
CA THR A 93 -11.99 9.92 -9.66
C THR A 93 -12.59 11.28 -10.02
N THR A 94 -13.92 11.38 -10.07
CA THR A 94 -14.63 12.64 -10.35
C THR A 94 -14.31 13.69 -9.29
N VAL A 95 -14.43 13.32 -8.01
CA VAL A 95 -14.17 14.24 -6.89
C VAL A 95 -12.69 14.63 -6.82
N ALA A 96 -11.77 13.70 -7.11
CA ALA A 96 -10.34 13.99 -7.19
C ALA A 96 -10.00 14.98 -8.32
N ALA A 97 -10.53 14.76 -9.51
CA ALA A 97 -10.32 15.65 -10.65
C ALA A 97 -10.87 17.05 -10.39
N LEU A 98 -12.06 17.15 -9.77
CA LEU A 98 -12.64 18.43 -9.37
C LEU A 98 -11.82 19.13 -8.28
N ALA A 99 -11.34 18.37 -7.29
CA ALA A 99 -10.47 18.92 -6.24
C ALA A 99 -9.18 19.51 -6.84
N LEU A 100 -8.58 18.82 -7.82
CA LEU A 100 -7.41 19.33 -8.54
C LEU A 100 -7.72 20.54 -9.42
N ARG A 101 -8.88 20.56 -10.08
CA ARG A 101 -9.30 21.67 -10.94
C ARG A 101 -9.53 22.96 -10.15
N GLU A 102 -10.25 22.83 -9.05
CA GLU A 102 -10.69 23.96 -8.21
C GLU A 102 -9.68 24.35 -7.14
N GLY A 103 -8.56 23.62 -7.02
CA GLY A 103 -7.54 23.94 -6.01
C GLY A 103 -8.00 23.63 -4.58
N TRP A 104 -8.79 22.58 -4.36
CA TRP A 104 -9.27 22.23 -3.02
C TRP A 104 -8.18 21.58 -2.17
N SER A 105 -7.69 22.30 -1.17
CA SER A 105 -6.98 21.72 -0.02
C SER A 105 -7.97 21.40 1.12
N GLU A 106 -7.64 20.38 1.90
CA GLU A 106 -8.24 19.92 3.18
C GLU A 106 -9.64 20.45 3.58
N THR A 107 -10.54 19.51 3.91
CA THR A 107 -11.85 19.72 4.58
C THR A 107 -12.87 20.68 3.93
N PRO A 108 -14.14 20.55 4.32
CA PRO A 108 -15.00 19.43 3.98
C PRO A 108 -15.40 19.46 2.49
N LEU A 109 -15.40 18.29 1.83
CA LEU A 109 -15.82 18.12 0.43
C LEU A 109 -17.32 18.42 0.18
N PRO A 110 -18.28 18.08 1.06
CA PRO A 110 -19.70 18.26 0.81
C PRO A 110 -20.14 19.69 0.40
N PRO A 111 -19.76 20.78 1.11
CA PRO A 111 -20.17 22.13 0.68
C PRO A 111 -19.52 22.52 -0.65
N LYS A 112 -18.27 22.11 -0.89
CA LYS A 112 -17.56 22.41 -2.14
C LYS A 112 -18.24 21.73 -3.34
N LEU A 113 -18.65 20.46 -3.19
CA LEU A 113 -19.38 19.72 -4.21
C LEU A 113 -20.79 20.28 -4.47
N LYS A 114 -21.46 20.83 -3.46
CA LYS A 114 -22.75 21.51 -3.64
C LYS A 114 -22.63 22.77 -4.50
N GLY A 115 -21.50 23.49 -4.42
CA GLY A 115 -21.24 24.66 -5.26
C GLY A 115 -21.18 24.36 -6.76
N LEU A 116 -20.90 23.11 -7.13
CA LEU A 116 -20.77 22.65 -8.51
C LEU A 116 -22.04 22.04 -9.09
N SER A 117 -23.19 22.15 -8.40
CA SER A 117 -24.45 21.55 -8.86
C SER A 117 -24.96 22.13 -10.18
N GLU A 118 -24.59 23.37 -10.52
CA GLU A 118 -24.97 23.99 -11.80
C GLU A 118 -24.19 23.40 -12.97
N GLU A 119 -22.90 23.10 -12.78
CA GLU A 119 -22.04 22.50 -13.80
C GLU A 119 -22.29 20.99 -13.95
N LEU A 120 -22.53 20.31 -12.82
CA LEU A 120 -22.68 18.86 -12.73
C LEU A 120 -24.00 18.49 -12.03
N PRO A 121 -25.15 18.60 -12.72
CA PRO A 121 -26.47 18.41 -12.10
C PRO A 121 -26.71 17.01 -11.54
N HIS A 122 -26.07 15.97 -12.10
CA HIS A 122 -26.22 14.58 -11.68
C HIS A 122 -25.22 14.14 -10.60
N LEU A 123 -24.31 15.02 -10.16
CA LEU A 123 -23.27 14.67 -9.19
C LEU A 123 -23.87 14.32 -7.82
N SER A 124 -24.86 15.09 -7.37
CA SER A 124 -25.59 14.85 -6.11
C SER A 124 -26.31 13.51 -6.13
N GLU A 125 -27.01 13.19 -7.22
CA GLU A 125 -27.70 11.91 -7.42
C GLU A 125 -26.72 10.72 -7.38
N LYS A 126 -25.54 10.89 -8.00
CA LYS A 126 -24.48 9.87 -7.99
C LYS A 126 -23.93 9.66 -6.58
N ILE A 127 -23.67 10.74 -5.83
CA ILE A 127 -23.25 10.67 -4.42
C ILE A 127 -24.29 9.94 -3.57
N ASP A 128 -25.57 10.28 -3.72
CA ASP A 128 -26.66 9.65 -2.97
C ASP A 128 -26.89 8.18 -3.36
N ARG A 129 -26.65 7.81 -4.62
CA ARG A 129 -26.66 6.41 -5.07
C ARG A 129 -25.52 5.62 -4.39
N VAL A 130 -24.28 6.09 -4.51
CA VAL A 130 -23.12 5.41 -3.92
C VAL A 130 -23.26 5.31 -2.40
N ARG A 131 -23.76 6.35 -1.73
CA ARG A 131 -24.01 6.32 -0.28
C ARG A 131 -25.02 5.24 0.14
N ARG A 132 -26.03 4.96 -0.68
CA ARG A 132 -27.03 3.91 -0.39
C ARG A 132 -26.47 2.50 -0.58
N ASP A 133 -25.51 2.34 -1.48
CA ASP A 133 -24.91 1.04 -1.81
C ASP A 133 -23.75 0.66 -0.85
N LEU A 134 -23.35 1.59 0.04
CA LEU A 134 -22.36 1.36 1.09
C LEU A 134 -22.98 0.61 2.28
N PRO A 135 -22.22 -0.31 2.92
CA PRO A 135 -22.69 -1.03 4.10
C PRO A 135 -22.84 -0.09 5.31
N PRO A 136 -23.71 -0.45 6.28
CA PRO A 136 -23.95 0.38 7.46
C PRO A 136 -22.66 0.53 8.29
N GLY A 137 -22.28 1.77 8.58
CA GLY A 137 -21.09 2.10 9.38
C GLY A 137 -19.90 2.63 8.56
N GLU A 138 -19.92 2.47 7.23
CA GLU A 138 -18.94 3.09 6.35
C GLU A 138 -19.34 4.51 5.98
N ASP A 139 -18.41 5.46 6.12
CA ASP A 139 -18.60 6.85 5.70
C ASP A 139 -17.94 7.10 4.34
N LEU A 140 -18.73 7.59 3.38
CA LEU A 140 -18.29 7.85 2.03
C LEU A 140 -17.10 8.81 1.99
N TRP A 141 -17.13 9.89 2.77
CA TRP A 141 -16.09 10.92 2.72
C TRP A 141 -14.77 10.42 3.27
N THR A 142 -14.83 9.59 4.31
CA THR A 142 -13.67 8.88 4.85
C THR A 142 -13.05 7.92 3.82
N LEU A 143 -13.87 7.25 2.99
CA LEU A 143 -13.39 6.37 1.91
C LEU A 143 -12.77 7.14 0.73
N LEU A 144 -13.31 8.30 0.40
CA LEU A 144 -12.77 9.16 -0.67
C LEU A 144 -11.41 9.75 -0.28
N GLY A 145 -11.20 10.02 1.01
CA GLY A 145 -9.94 10.57 1.51
C GLY A 145 -9.83 12.08 1.32
N VAL A 146 -8.62 12.60 1.56
CA VAL A 146 -8.34 14.04 1.53
C VAL A 146 -7.53 14.42 0.30
N ALA A 147 -7.83 15.58 -0.28
CA ALA A 147 -6.98 16.21 -1.30
C ALA A 147 -5.96 17.13 -0.64
N THR A 148 -4.69 16.92 -0.97
CA THR A 148 -3.58 17.74 -0.50
C THR A 148 -2.93 18.36 -1.71
N ILE A 149 -3.00 19.67 -1.84
CA ILE A 149 -2.34 20.36 -2.96
C ILE A 149 -1.06 20.92 -2.39
N SER A 150 0.03 20.16 -2.49
CA SER A 150 1.36 20.71 -2.30
C SER A 150 1.76 21.47 -3.57
N ASP A 151 2.16 22.73 -3.40
CA ASP A 151 2.70 23.59 -4.48
C ASP A 151 4.14 23.21 -4.87
N GLU A 152 4.73 22.21 -4.22
CA GLU A 152 6.07 21.73 -4.56
C GLU A 152 6.00 20.94 -5.87
N ALA A 153 6.27 21.66 -6.95
CA ALA A 153 6.48 21.16 -8.29
C ALA A 153 7.26 19.84 -8.25
N VAL A 154 6.59 18.78 -8.70
CA VAL A 154 7.17 17.47 -8.96
C VAL A 154 8.45 17.66 -9.76
N GLY A 155 9.59 17.42 -9.11
CA GLY A 155 10.87 17.34 -9.78
C GLY A 155 10.75 16.39 -10.96
N LYS A 156 11.20 16.84 -12.14
CA LYS A 156 11.30 16.02 -13.35
C LYS A 156 11.93 14.66 -13.00
N PRO A 157 11.55 13.55 -13.66
CA PRO A 157 12.22 12.29 -13.46
C PRO A 157 13.70 12.46 -13.85
N GLY A 158 14.54 12.70 -12.85
CA GLY A 158 15.97 12.70 -13.00
C GLY A 158 16.37 11.28 -13.34
N ALA A 159 16.92 11.10 -14.53
CA ALA A 159 17.54 9.84 -14.91
C ALA A 159 18.65 9.54 -13.88
N LEU A 160 18.37 8.61 -12.97
CA LEU A 160 19.31 8.10 -12.00
C LEU A 160 20.34 7.24 -12.76
N SER A 161 21.48 7.85 -13.07
CA SER A 161 22.68 7.10 -13.45
C SER A 161 23.36 6.66 -12.16
N SER A 162 23.21 5.38 -11.80
CA SER A 162 24.02 4.77 -10.76
C SER A 162 25.37 4.36 -11.36
N GLU A 163 26.39 5.20 -11.18
CA GLU A 163 27.77 4.70 -11.15
C GLU A 163 28.14 4.45 -9.69
N LEU A 164 27.99 3.20 -9.23
CA LEU A 164 28.61 2.74 -8.00
C LEU A 164 29.32 1.40 -8.24
N ALA A 165 30.53 1.37 -7.68
CA ALA A 165 31.57 0.37 -7.81
C ALA A 165 31.07 -1.06 -7.55
N ASN A 166 31.55 -1.99 -8.38
CA ASN A 166 31.20 -3.42 -8.46
C ASN A 166 31.47 -4.19 -7.14
N PRO A 167 30.46 -4.48 -6.30
CA PRO A 167 30.53 -5.48 -5.25
C PRO A 167 29.89 -6.77 -5.78
N GLU A 168 30.22 -7.92 -5.20
CA GLU A 168 29.99 -9.23 -5.79
C GLU A 168 28.54 -9.48 -6.28
N SER A 169 28.45 -10.04 -7.48
CA SER A 169 27.22 -10.37 -8.18
C SER A 169 26.50 -11.55 -7.51
N GLY A 170 25.70 -11.27 -6.48
CA GLY A 170 24.62 -12.16 -6.08
C GLY A 170 23.54 -12.17 -7.17
N GLU A 171 23.20 -13.35 -7.67
CA GLU A 171 22.07 -13.52 -8.59
C GLU A 171 20.78 -13.26 -7.80
N VAL A 172 19.93 -12.36 -8.28
CA VAL A 172 18.62 -12.12 -7.66
C VAL A 172 17.76 -13.34 -7.94
N THR A 173 17.33 -14.03 -6.89
CA THR A 173 16.61 -15.31 -7.01
C THR A 173 15.10 -15.13 -7.02
N THR A 174 14.58 -14.12 -6.31
CA THR A 174 13.13 -13.89 -6.15
C THR A 174 12.74 -12.41 -6.21
N GLU A 175 11.59 -12.13 -6.83
CA GLU A 175 10.96 -10.81 -6.90
C GLU A 175 9.47 -10.91 -6.56
N ILE A 176 8.98 -10.09 -5.62
CA ILE A 176 7.57 -9.95 -5.25
C ILE A 176 7.11 -8.51 -5.49
N GLU A 177 5.90 -8.34 -6.03
CA GLU A 177 5.27 -7.03 -6.20
C GLU A 177 4.56 -6.60 -4.90
N GLY A 178 4.80 -5.35 -4.50
CA GLY A 178 4.34 -4.73 -3.27
C GLY A 178 3.29 -3.64 -3.48
N ARG A 179 2.77 -3.12 -2.37
CA ARG A 179 1.73 -2.09 -2.38
C ARG A 179 2.32 -0.70 -2.63
N GLY A 180 1.58 0.11 -3.39
CA GLY A 180 1.94 1.51 -3.60
C GLY A 180 1.75 2.35 -2.34
N GLN A 181 2.77 3.10 -1.93
CA GLN A 181 2.78 3.87 -0.68
C GLN A 181 3.05 5.36 -0.92
N THR A 182 2.43 6.19 -0.10
CA THR A 182 2.62 7.64 -0.13
C THR A 182 3.22 8.15 1.20
N GLU A 183 3.76 9.38 1.23
CA GLU A 183 4.43 9.97 2.42
C GLU A 183 5.62 9.16 2.95
N VAL A 184 6.46 8.65 2.05
CA VAL A 184 7.62 7.85 2.46
C VAL A 184 8.73 8.74 2.99
N THR A 185 9.15 8.49 4.23
CA THR A 185 10.28 9.18 4.88
C THR A 185 11.53 8.29 4.84
N VAL A 186 12.62 8.80 4.28
CA VAL A 186 13.91 8.13 4.35
C VAL A 186 14.61 8.55 5.65
N LEU A 187 14.83 7.58 6.52
CA LEU A 187 15.58 7.78 7.77
C LEU A 187 17.08 7.70 7.46
N PRO A 188 17.92 8.49 8.17
CA PRO A 188 19.36 8.32 8.09
C PRO A 188 19.75 6.92 8.57
N THR A 189 20.74 6.31 7.91
CA THR A 189 21.26 5.01 8.32
C THR A 189 21.79 5.11 9.75
N PRO A 190 21.24 4.35 10.71
CA PRO A 190 21.81 4.31 12.06
C PRO A 190 23.25 3.79 11.99
N GLU A 191 24.10 4.21 12.94
CA GLU A 191 25.43 3.63 13.06
C GLU A 191 25.29 2.11 13.22
N ASP A 192 26.04 1.34 12.44
CA ASP A 192 26.05 -0.11 12.53
C ASP A 192 26.59 -0.51 13.90
N ASP A 193 25.71 -1.06 14.75
CA ASP A 193 26.08 -1.59 16.07
C ASP A 193 26.99 -2.83 15.98
N GLY A 194 27.30 -3.28 14.75
CA GLY A 194 28.18 -4.37 14.44
C GLY A 194 27.50 -5.74 14.57
N PRO A 195 28.16 -6.80 14.07
CA PRO A 195 27.61 -8.16 14.14
C PRO A 195 27.47 -8.62 15.60
N GLY A 196 26.24 -8.76 16.07
CA GLY A 196 25.89 -9.33 17.37
C GLY A 196 25.01 -8.48 18.30
N HIS A 197 24.56 -7.30 17.86
CA HIS A 197 23.79 -6.39 18.71
C HIS A 197 22.33 -6.86 18.97
N ASP A 198 21.74 -7.64 18.07
CA ASP A 198 20.39 -8.20 18.24
C ASP A 198 20.36 -9.55 18.98
N LEU A 199 20.99 -9.60 20.15
CA LEU A 199 20.53 -10.53 21.17
C LEU A 199 20.30 -9.77 22.47
N PRO A 200 19.07 -9.79 23.02
CA PRO A 200 18.88 -9.61 24.44
C PRO A 200 19.71 -10.70 25.12
N MET A 201 20.95 -10.37 25.46
CA MET A 201 21.80 -11.22 26.26
C MET A 201 21.17 -11.23 27.65
N HIS A 202 20.23 -12.16 27.85
CA HIS A 202 19.88 -12.63 29.17
C HIS A 202 21.18 -13.10 29.81
N THR A 203 21.81 -12.18 30.53
CA THR A 203 23.04 -12.41 31.30
C THR A 203 22.63 -13.18 32.55
N PHE A 204 22.10 -14.38 32.36
CA PHE A 204 22.24 -15.40 33.37
C PHE A 204 23.68 -15.88 33.24
N GLU A 205 24.43 -15.78 34.33
CA GLU A 205 25.74 -16.38 34.50
C GLU A 205 25.66 -17.84 34.04
N LYS A 206 26.09 -18.09 32.80
CA LYS A 206 26.28 -19.44 32.30
C LYS A 206 27.49 -19.98 33.06
N VAL A 207 27.23 -20.83 34.04
CA VAL A 207 28.27 -21.70 34.59
C VAL A 207 28.73 -22.56 33.41
N GLU A 208 29.87 -22.22 32.82
CA GLU A 208 30.47 -23.01 31.73
C GLU A 208 30.96 -24.34 32.34
N THR A 209 30.08 -25.32 32.40
CA THR A 209 30.49 -26.72 32.53
C THR A 209 31.05 -27.17 31.18
N ALA A 210 32.17 -27.89 31.18
CA ALA A 210 32.71 -28.49 29.97
C ALA A 210 31.69 -29.52 29.43
N GLU A 211 30.95 -29.12 28.40
CA GLU A 211 30.01 -29.98 27.67
C GLU A 211 30.65 -30.41 26.35
N GLU A 212 30.45 -31.67 25.98
CA GLU A 212 30.97 -32.24 24.75
C GLU A 212 30.18 -31.68 23.55
N TYR A 213 30.89 -31.21 22.51
CA TYR A 213 30.27 -30.57 21.36
C TYR A 213 29.35 -31.54 20.59
N ASP A 214 28.04 -31.28 20.61
CA ASP A 214 27.00 -32.12 19.98
C ASP A 214 26.90 -32.00 18.45
N GLY A 215 27.86 -31.35 17.78
CA GLY A 215 27.88 -31.30 16.31
C GLY A 215 26.77 -30.48 15.65
N GLN A 216 25.89 -29.84 16.42
CA GLN A 216 24.81 -29.02 15.87
C GLN A 216 25.37 -27.72 15.29
N SER A 217 25.36 -27.61 13.97
CA SER A 217 25.56 -26.33 13.28
C SER A 217 24.37 -25.42 13.57
N ARG A 218 24.64 -24.18 13.97
CA ARG A 218 23.63 -23.12 13.84
C ARG A 218 23.24 -23.06 12.36
N LYS A 219 21.94 -23.06 12.07
CA LYS A 219 21.47 -22.86 10.70
C LYS A 219 22.05 -21.53 10.21
N SER A 220 22.72 -21.55 9.07
CA SER A 220 23.15 -20.35 8.38
C SER A 220 21.92 -19.70 7.76
N ASP A 221 21.58 -18.49 8.19
CA ASP A 221 20.47 -17.67 7.68
C ASP A 221 20.81 -17.08 6.30
N THR A 222 21.13 -17.96 5.35
CA THR A 222 21.60 -17.59 4.00
C THR A 222 20.66 -18.06 2.90
N ASP A 223 19.58 -18.76 3.26
CA ASP A 223 18.62 -19.29 2.31
C ASP A 223 17.60 -18.21 1.94
N ASP A 224 17.14 -18.21 0.68
CA ASP A 224 16.12 -17.27 0.20
C ASP A 224 14.73 -17.71 0.67
N GLU A 225 14.20 -17.03 1.68
CA GLU A 225 12.89 -17.29 2.27
C GLU A 225 11.81 -16.28 1.82
N LEU A 226 12.07 -15.45 0.79
CA LEU A 226 11.14 -14.36 0.41
C LEU A 226 9.74 -14.89 0.07
N ALA A 227 9.65 -16.06 -0.55
CA ALA A 227 8.37 -16.71 -0.87
C ALA A 227 7.59 -17.13 0.39
N ASP A 228 8.30 -17.58 1.44
CA ASP A 228 7.69 -17.99 2.70
C ASP A 228 7.19 -16.78 3.51
N HIS A 229 7.85 -15.63 3.35
CA HIS A 229 7.50 -14.36 4.00
C HIS A 229 6.47 -13.52 3.22
N ALA A 230 6.01 -13.97 2.06
CA ALA A 230 5.12 -13.21 1.18
C ALA A 230 3.85 -12.69 1.89
N GLU A 231 3.19 -13.53 2.71
CA GLU A 231 1.99 -13.14 3.46
C GLU A 231 2.29 -12.03 4.47
N ALA A 232 3.44 -12.08 5.15
CA ALA A 232 3.82 -11.06 6.12
C ALA A 232 4.12 -9.71 5.44
N LEU A 233 4.71 -9.75 4.23
CA LEU A 233 5.00 -8.55 3.45
C LEU A 233 3.74 -7.89 2.85
N GLU A 234 2.61 -8.59 2.76
CA GLU A 234 1.34 -7.96 2.39
C GLU A 234 0.84 -6.98 3.47
N GLU A 235 1.15 -7.21 4.74
CA GLU A 235 0.70 -6.34 5.84
C GLU A 235 1.63 -5.15 6.11
N LEU A 236 2.79 -5.10 5.46
CA LEU A 236 3.83 -4.10 5.71
C LEU A 236 3.49 -2.75 5.06
N ASN A 237 3.54 -1.68 5.86
CA ASN A 237 3.44 -0.29 5.38
C ASN A 237 4.85 0.34 5.28
N MET A 238 5.34 0.57 4.06
CA MET A 238 6.67 1.15 3.80
C MET A 238 6.70 2.68 3.96
N SER A 239 6.24 3.17 5.10
CA SER A 239 6.25 4.61 5.43
C SER A 239 7.64 5.14 5.80
N GLN A 240 8.51 4.26 6.32
CA GLN A 240 9.86 4.60 6.77
C GLN A 240 10.85 3.66 6.10
N LEU A 241 11.89 4.23 5.48
CA LEU A 241 12.90 3.47 4.76
C LEU A 241 14.30 3.89 5.20
N VAL A 242 15.21 2.93 5.25
CA VAL A 242 16.66 3.17 5.39
C VAL A 242 17.33 2.69 4.11
N ARG A 243 18.31 3.45 3.62
CA ARG A 243 19.11 3.03 2.46
C ARG A 243 20.30 2.21 2.93
N SER A 244 20.48 1.05 2.31
CA SER A 244 21.68 0.22 2.47
C SER A 244 22.49 0.25 1.16
N PRO A 245 23.83 0.31 1.23
CA PRO A 245 24.69 0.12 0.07
C PRO A 245 24.81 -1.36 -0.36
N GLU A 246 24.33 -2.29 0.46
CA GLU A 246 24.40 -3.72 0.17
C GLU A 246 23.39 -4.15 -0.89
N ARG A 247 23.79 -5.04 -1.79
CA ARG A 247 22.91 -5.59 -2.82
C ARG A 247 22.10 -6.76 -2.25
N PRO A 248 20.76 -6.71 -2.26
CA PRO A 248 19.92 -7.79 -1.73
C PRO A 248 19.87 -8.99 -2.70
N ARG A 249 19.57 -10.18 -2.17
CA ARG A 249 19.32 -11.41 -2.94
C ARG A 249 17.87 -11.55 -3.41
N SER A 250 16.94 -10.91 -2.70
CA SER A 250 15.50 -10.97 -2.94
C SER A 250 14.95 -9.55 -3.06
N LEU A 251 14.03 -9.32 -4.00
CA LEU A 251 13.49 -8.00 -4.31
C LEU A 251 12.01 -7.88 -3.95
N TYR A 252 11.66 -6.84 -3.21
CA TYR A 252 10.27 -6.42 -3.02
C TYR A 252 10.04 -5.11 -3.77
N ARG A 253 9.26 -5.15 -4.85
CA ARG A 253 9.04 -4.02 -5.75
C ARG A 253 7.78 -3.26 -5.37
N ALA A 254 7.92 -2.05 -4.86
CA ALA A 254 6.80 -1.19 -4.54
C ALA A 254 6.92 0.18 -5.22
N ASP A 255 5.79 0.71 -5.67
CA ASP A 255 5.72 2.07 -6.18
C ASP A 255 5.61 3.05 -5.00
N LEU A 256 6.57 3.97 -4.88
CA LEU A 256 6.64 4.91 -3.76
C LEU A 256 6.57 6.34 -4.26
N ILE A 257 5.83 7.19 -3.55
CA ILE A 257 5.89 8.64 -3.73
C ILE A 257 6.77 9.25 -2.65
N LEU A 258 7.90 9.79 -3.10
CA LEU A 258 8.83 10.59 -2.31
C LEU A 258 8.55 12.06 -2.61
N ASP A 259 7.89 12.75 -1.70
CA ASP A 259 7.69 14.20 -1.78
C ASP A 259 8.85 14.89 -1.03
N GLY A 260 9.58 15.80 -1.70
CA GLY A 260 10.52 16.71 -1.04
C GLY A 260 11.89 16.16 -0.62
N LEU A 261 12.54 15.29 -1.40
CA LEU A 261 13.95 14.97 -1.18
C LEU A 261 14.87 15.86 -2.03
N ASP A 262 15.58 16.78 -1.38
CA ASP A 262 16.90 17.20 -1.84
C ASP A 262 17.79 15.96 -1.77
N LEU A 263 17.94 15.30 -2.91
CA LEU A 263 18.87 14.20 -3.08
C LEU A 263 20.28 14.80 -3.10
N GLU A 264 20.87 14.98 -1.92
CA GLU A 264 22.32 15.15 -1.85
C GLU A 264 22.97 13.85 -2.33
N VAL A 265 23.68 14.00 -3.46
CA VAL A 265 24.48 12.97 -4.14
C VAL A 265 25.78 12.76 -3.39
#